data_AF-A0A344TYX7-F1
#
_entry.id   AF-A0A344TYX7-F1
#
_cell.length_a   1.000
_cell.length_b   1.000
_cell.length_c   1.000
_cell.angle_alpha   90.00
_cell.angle_beta   90.00
_cell.angle_gamma   90.00
#
_symmetry.space_group_name_H-M   'P 1'
#
loop_
_entity.id
_entity.type
_entity.pdbx_description
1 polymer ?
#
loop_
_entity_poly.entity_id
_entity_poly.type
_entity_poly.pdbx_seq_one_letter_code
_entity_poly.pdbx_strand_id
1 'polypeptide(L)'
;MAQGHADTTRLVARALAPYAERPGPEAVAALVDDLLTCGQELHGSLSRAPSQHRPAGTVAALAEWEYFAAVGPLGSGPHANWNYARALARIIRQLLASGR
;
A
#
# COMPACT_ATOMS: atom_id res chain seq x y z
N MET A 1 -4.47 15.25 -11.47
CA MET A 1 -4.50 14.29 -10.34
C MET A 1 -4.94 12.87 -10.73
N ALA A 2 -5.34 12.57 -11.98
CA ALA A 2 -5.73 11.22 -12.39
C ALA A 2 -4.56 10.23 -12.61
N GLN A 3 -3.37 10.74 -12.95
CA GLN A 3 -2.19 9.93 -13.26
C GLN A 3 -1.70 9.10 -12.03
N GLY A 4 -1.58 9.73 -10.86
CA GLY A 4 -1.08 9.06 -9.65
C GLY A 4 -1.99 7.94 -9.13
N HIS A 5 -3.31 8.03 -9.32
CA HIS A 5 -4.25 6.98 -8.90
C HIS A 5 -4.20 5.75 -9.83
N ALA A 6 -4.03 5.97 -11.14
CA ALA A 6 -3.84 4.89 -12.11
C ALA A 6 -2.51 4.14 -11.86
N ASP A 7 -1.45 4.89 -11.56
CA ASP A 7 -0.15 4.32 -11.21
C ASP A 7 -0.19 3.54 -9.90
N THR A 8 -0.85 4.07 -8.86
CA THR A 8 -1.04 3.35 -7.58
C THR A 8 -1.81 2.05 -7.77
N THR A 9 -2.87 2.06 -8.58
CA THR A 9 -3.67 0.86 -8.86
C THR A 9 -2.85 -0.22 -9.57
N ARG A 10 -1.97 0.18 -10.49
CA ARG A 10 -1.06 -0.74 -11.19
C ARG A 10 -0.03 -1.37 -10.23
N LEU A 11 0.54 -0.58 -9.31
CA LEU A 11 1.47 -1.06 -8.30
C LEU A 11 0.79 -2.09 -7.37
N VAL A 12 -0.44 -1.79 -6.93
CA VAL A 12 -1.26 -2.71 -6.13
C VAL A 12 -1.50 -4.02 -6.89
N ALA A 13 -1.90 -3.95 -8.17
CA ALA A 13 -2.13 -5.14 -8.99
C ALA A 13 -0.85 -5.99 -9.13
N ARG A 14 0.30 -5.36 -9.38
CA ARG A 14 1.60 -6.02 -9.50
C ARG A 14 2.01 -6.73 -8.20
N ALA A 15 1.80 -6.09 -7.05
CA ALA A 15 2.10 -6.69 -5.75
C ALA A 15 1.20 -7.89 -5.44
N LEU A 16 -0.09 -7.80 -5.81
CA LEU A 16 -1.10 -8.83 -5.56
C LEU A 16 -1.11 -9.96 -6.60
N ALA A 17 -0.26 -9.90 -7.62
CA ALA A 17 -0.13 -10.92 -8.66
C ALA A 17 0.13 -12.34 -8.09
N PRO A 18 -0.18 -13.41 -8.84
CA PRO A 18 0.06 -14.79 -8.44
C PRO A 18 1.53 -15.09 -8.11
N TYR A 19 1.78 -16.17 -7.35
CA TYR A 19 3.14 -16.52 -6.91
C TYR A 19 4.14 -16.72 -8.07
N ALA A 20 3.63 -17.23 -9.20
CA ALA A 20 4.40 -17.49 -10.41
C ALA A 20 4.87 -16.21 -11.14
N GLU A 21 4.21 -15.08 -10.91
CA GLU A 21 4.52 -13.78 -11.53
C GLU A 21 5.39 -12.90 -10.62
N ARG A 22 5.95 -13.48 -9.55
CA ARG A 22 6.80 -12.75 -8.61
C ARG A 22 7.99 -12.13 -9.33
N PRO A 23 8.20 -10.80 -9.21
CA PRO A 23 9.41 -10.17 -9.71
C PRO A 23 10.67 -10.67 -9.00
N GLY A 24 11.83 -10.43 -9.60
CA GLY A 24 13.12 -10.64 -8.93
C GLY A 24 13.27 -9.77 -7.67
N PRO A 25 14.23 -10.09 -6.77
CA PRO A 25 14.38 -9.41 -5.48
C PRO A 25 14.51 -7.88 -5.57
N GLU A 26 15.33 -7.38 -6.51
CA GLU A 26 15.51 -5.94 -6.74
C GLU A 26 14.21 -5.27 -7.18
N ALA A 27 13.47 -5.91 -8.08
CA ALA A 27 12.18 -5.41 -8.55
C ALA A 27 11.10 -5.45 -7.45
N VAL A 28 11.20 -6.38 -6.49
CA VAL A 28 10.35 -6.40 -5.29
C VAL A 28 10.73 -5.26 -4.35
N ALA A 29 12.02 -4.97 -4.15
CA ALA A 29 12.47 -3.85 -3.33
C ALA A 29 11.96 -2.51 -3.90
N ALA A 30 12.16 -2.27 -5.20
CA ALA A 30 11.63 -1.09 -5.87
C ALA A 30 10.10 -0.98 -5.75
N LEU A 31 9.40 -2.12 -5.88
CA LEU A 31 7.95 -2.15 -5.70
C LEU A 31 7.52 -1.78 -4.27
N VAL A 32 8.28 -2.17 -3.24
CA VAL A 32 8.02 -1.75 -1.86
C VAL A 32 8.18 -0.24 -1.72
N ASP A 33 9.25 0.34 -2.25
CA ASP A 33 9.51 1.78 -2.17
C ASP A 33 8.42 2.61 -2.89
N ASP A 34 7.99 2.14 -4.06
CA ASP A 34 6.89 2.76 -4.81
C ASP A 34 5.57 2.70 -4.02
N LEU A 35 5.25 1.54 -3.42
CA LEU A 35 4.05 1.38 -2.58
C LEU A 35 4.11 2.26 -1.32
N LEU A 36 5.27 2.36 -0.68
CA LEU A 36 5.49 3.25 0.47
C LEU A 36 5.23 4.70 0.11
N THR A 37 5.78 5.14 -1.02
CA THR A 37 5.61 6.51 -1.53
C THR A 37 4.14 6.81 -1.82
N CYS A 38 3.48 5.99 -2.63
CA CYS A 38 2.07 6.21 -2.99
C CYS A 38 1.13 6.09 -1.78
N GLY A 39 1.37 5.13 -0.90
CA GLY A 39 0.54 4.97 0.30
C GLY A 39 0.71 6.13 1.29
N GLN A 40 1.90 6.73 1.38
CA GLN A 40 2.12 7.90 2.23
C GLN A 40 1.40 9.14 1.68
N GLU A 41 1.40 9.34 0.37
CA GLU A 41 0.64 10.41 -0.28
C GLU A 41 -0.88 10.25 -0.06
N LEU A 42 -1.37 9.01 -0.16
CA LEU A 42 -2.78 8.67 0.06
C LEU A 42 -3.19 8.86 1.52
N HIS A 43 -2.37 8.37 2.46
CA HIS A 43 -2.56 8.58 3.90
C HIS A 43 -2.62 10.07 4.22
N GLY A 44 -1.65 10.87 3.73
CA GLY A 44 -1.64 12.31 3.97
C GLY A 44 -2.89 13.01 3.43
N SER A 45 -3.42 12.56 2.29
CA SER A 45 -4.63 13.10 1.70
C SER A 45 -5.88 12.77 2.52
N LEU A 46 -6.04 11.51 2.95
CA LEU A 46 -7.18 11.05 3.75
C LEU A 46 -7.13 11.57 5.19
N SER A 47 -5.93 11.73 5.77
CA SER A 47 -5.73 12.27 7.12
C SER A 47 -6.08 13.75 7.25
N ARG A 48 -6.05 14.51 6.14
CA ARG A 48 -6.51 15.91 6.10
C ARG A 48 -8.03 16.05 5.99
N ALA A 49 -8.75 15.01 5.57
CA ALA A 49 -10.20 15.07 5.48
C ALA A 49 -10.82 15.12 6.90
N PRO A 50 -11.84 15.98 7.14
CA PRO A 50 -12.53 16.02 8.43
C PRO A 50 -13.11 14.66 8.78
N SER A 51 -13.01 14.25 10.06
CA SER A 51 -13.47 12.94 10.53
C SER A 51 -14.95 12.63 10.20
N GLN A 52 -15.78 13.67 10.14
CA GLN A 52 -17.22 13.61 9.82
C GLN A 52 -17.50 13.16 8.37
N HIS A 53 -16.51 13.27 7.48
CA HIS A 53 -16.62 12.89 6.07
C HIS A 53 -15.81 11.63 5.73
N ARG A 54 -15.22 10.94 6.73
CA ARG A 54 -14.43 9.74 6.49
C ARG A 54 -15.35 8.51 6.39
N PRO A 55 -15.26 7.73 5.29
CA PRO A 55 -16.02 6.50 5.20
C PRO A 55 -15.65 5.51 6.30
N ALA A 56 -16.60 4.65 6.66
CA ALA A 56 -16.38 3.59 7.63
C ALA A 56 -15.17 2.73 7.24
N GLY A 57 -14.32 2.40 8.22
CA GLY A 57 -13.09 1.62 7.99
C GLY A 57 -11.84 2.44 7.59
N THR A 58 -11.99 3.70 7.17
CA THR A 58 -10.84 4.57 6.83
C THR A 58 -9.88 4.73 8.00
N VAL A 59 -10.39 4.92 9.22
CA VAL A 59 -9.56 5.09 10.43
C VAL A 59 -8.74 3.83 10.72
N ALA A 60 -9.34 2.66 10.58
CA ALA A 60 -8.64 1.39 10.78
C ALA A 60 -7.55 1.17 9.72
N ALA A 61 -7.86 1.46 8.45
CA ALA A 61 -6.89 1.35 7.36
C ALA A 61 -5.72 2.36 7.49
N LEU A 62 -5.98 3.58 7.99
CA LEU A 62 -4.92 4.56 8.29
C LEU A 62 -4.02 4.09 9.43
N ALA A 63 -4.58 3.51 10.49
CA ALA A 63 -3.81 2.95 11.60
C ALA A 63 -2.99 1.72 11.16
N GLU A 64 -3.57 0.86 10.32
CA GLU A 64 -2.86 -0.29 9.75
C GLU A 64 -1.71 0.15 8.84
N TRP A 65 -1.92 1.20 8.03
CA TRP A 65 -0.86 1.83 7.24
C TRP A 65 0.29 2.31 8.12
N GLU A 66 0.01 3.10 9.16
CA GLU A 66 1.02 3.65 10.07
C GLU A 66 1.86 2.54 10.72
N TYR A 67 1.20 1.45 11.14
CA TYR A 67 1.88 0.29 11.70
C TYR A 67 2.84 -0.36 10.68
N PHE A 68 2.36 -0.72 9.48
CA PHE A 68 3.19 -1.41 8.49
C PHE A 68 4.30 -0.51 7.93
N ALA A 69 4.06 0.78 7.78
CA ALA A 69 5.07 1.74 7.36
C ALA A 69 6.19 1.89 8.41
N ALA A 70 5.85 1.83 9.71
CA ALA A 70 6.84 1.92 10.79
C ALA A 70 7.63 0.62 11.01
N VAL A 71 6.97 -0.53 10.91
CA VAL A 71 7.58 -1.84 11.22
C VAL A 71 8.45 -2.37 10.07
N GLY A 72 8.08 -2.09 8.82
CA GLY A 72 8.79 -2.63 7.66
C GLY A 72 8.53 -4.13 7.43
N PRO A 73 9.34 -4.78 6.58
CA PRO A 73 9.24 -6.20 6.30
C PRO A 73 9.46 -7.05 7.56
N LEU A 74 8.52 -7.95 7.86
CA LEU A 74 8.64 -8.91 8.95
C LEU A 74 9.43 -10.16 8.51
N GLY A 75 10.55 -10.41 9.17
CA GLY A 75 11.41 -11.57 8.94
C GLY A 75 12.51 -11.36 7.90
N SER A 76 13.44 -12.32 7.81
CA SER A 76 14.62 -12.28 6.93
C SER A 76 14.56 -13.27 5.75
N GLY A 77 13.43 -13.94 5.54
CA GLY A 77 13.27 -14.96 4.52
C GLY A 77 13.26 -14.39 3.08
N PRO A 78 13.49 -15.23 2.06
CA PRO A 78 13.57 -14.84 0.64
C PRO A 78 12.25 -14.28 0.07
N HIS A 79 11.19 -14.26 0.87
CA HIS A 79 9.86 -13.77 0.53
C HIS A 79 9.38 -12.63 1.43
N ALA A 80 10.17 -12.21 2.42
CA ALA A 80 9.78 -11.21 3.41
C ALA A 80 9.36 -9.89 2.72
N ASN A 81 10.19 -9.37 1.81
CA ASN A 81 9.88 -8.15 1.08
C ASN A 81 8.63 -8.29 0.18
N TRP A 82 8.38 -9.47 -0.39
CA TRP A 82 7.19 -9.63 -1.23
C TRP A 82 5.91 -9.77 -0.40
N ASN A 83 5.97 -10.49 0.71
CA ASN A 83 4.86 -10.57 1.65
C ASN A 83 4.54 -9.17 2.22
N TYR A 84 5.57 -8.38 2.50
CA TYR A 84 5.44 -6.98 2.91
C TYR A 84 4.79 -6.13 1.81
N ALA A 85 5.28 -6.19 0.56
CA ALA A 85 4.65 -5.50 -0.57
C ALA A 85 3.16 -5.88 -0.73
N ARG A 86 2.82 -7.16 -0.54
CA ARG A 86 1.42 -7.63 -0.58
C ARG A 86 0.58 -7.09 0.57
N ALA A 87 1.15 -6.94 1.76
CA ALA A 87 0.46 -6.33 2.90
C ALA A 87 0.18 -4.84 2.61
N LEU A 88 1.21 -4.08 2.22
CA LEU A 88 1.09 -2.68 1.81
C LEU A 88 0.03 -2.50 0.72
N ALA A 89 0.08 -3.32 -0.34
CA ALA A 89 -0.87 -3.24 -1.44
C ALA A 89 -2.33 -3.50 -1.01
N ARG A 90 -2.58 -4.39 -0.04
CA ARG A 90 -3.93 -4.62 0.48
C ARG A 90 -4.46 -3.42 1.23
N ILE A 91 -3.63 -2.79 2.06
CA ILE A 91 -3.98 -1.59 2.83
C ILE A 91 -4.24 -0.43 1.88
N ILE A 92 -3.36 -0.19 0.91
CA ILE A 92 -3.53 0.86 -0.11
C ILE A 92 -4.84 0.64 -0.88
N ARG A 93 -5.16 -0.60 -1.27
CA ARG A 93 -6.43 -0.90 -1.95
C ARG A 93 -7.66 -0.58 -1.08
N GLN A 94 -7.59 -0.80 0.23
CA GLN A 94 -8.66 -0.41 1.15
C GLN A 94 -8.77 1.12 1.24
N LEU A 95 -7.65 1.83 1.39
CA LEU A 95 -7.62 3.29 1.42
C LEU A 95 -8.19 3.91 0.12
N LEU A 96 -7.87 3.34 -1.05
CA LEU A 96 -8.44 3.77 -2.34
C LEU A 96 -9.94 3.51 -2.41
N ALA A 97 -10.43 2.40 -1.86
CA ALA A 97 -11.85 2.10 -1.80
C ALA A 97 -12.61 3.03 -0.85
N SER A 98 -11.97 3.49 0.22
CA SER A 98 -12.49 4.46 1.18
C SER A 98 -12.42 5.92 0.72
N GLY A 99 -11.78 6.21 -0.43
CA GLY A 99 -11.70 7.57 -0.99
C GLY A 99 -12.74 7.87 -2.08
N ARG A 100 -13.66 6.94 -2.35
CA ARG A 100 -14.78 7.08 -3.31
C ARG A 100 -16.08 7.31 -2.57
#